data_AF-A0A929AUV6-F1
#
_entry.id   AF-A0A929AUV6-F1
#
_cell.length_a   1.000
_cell.length_b   1.000
_cell.length_c   1.000
_cell.angle_alpha   90.00
_cell.angle_beta   90.00
_cell.angle_gamma   90.00
#
_symmetry.space_group_name_H-M   'P 1'
#
loop_
_entity.id
_entity.type
_entity.pdbx_description
1 polymer ?
#
loop_
_entity_poly.entity_id
_entity_poly.type
_entity_poly.pdbx_seq_one_letter_code
_entity_poly.pdbx_strand_id
1 'polypeptide(L)'
;MELDFLRSFGASLESLPPQLQQLIDRDSKQRFHQSLGATPYSMQMVLQQILNCPYCGLTKRMYLESKTLELVVLQFAQWTEDHKKLAHSKSLPFRDVEQIYQARDILNRDLINPPSLMELARQTGLNDYKLKLGFRQVFRTTVFGYVQSCRLELAKQLLSDRNLSIAAIAYRVGYASQSRFCYLFKRQFGMTPKAYRASLHL
;
A
#
# COMPACT_ATOMS: atom_id res chain seq x y z
N MET A 1 2.48 3.58 21.01
CA MET A 1 3.70 4.30 21.42
C MET A 1 3.21 5.63 21.94
N GLU A 2 3.29 5.88 23.25
CA GLU A 2 2.84 7.15 23.83
C GLU A 2 3.69 8.29 23.28
N LEU A 3 3.05 9.38 22.83
CA LEU A 3 3.72 10.54 22.22
C LEU A 3 4.71 11.24 23.16
N ASP A 4 4.57 11.02 24.48
CA ASP A 4 5.50 11.51 25.50
C ASP A 4 6.90 10.87 25.37
N PHE A 5 6.99 9.67 24.78
CA PHE A 5 8.26 9.03 24.47
C PHE A 5 9.12 9.86 23.51
N LEU A 6 8.54 10.54 22.52
CA LEU A 6 9.32 11.36 21.59
C LEU A 6 9.84 12.64 22.26
N ARG A 7 9.10 13.17 23.23
CA ARG A 7 9.52 14.33 24.02
C ARG A 7 10.70 14.02 24.94
N SER A 8 10.84 12.78 25.41
CA SER A 8 12.00 12.39 26.23
C SER A 8 13.34 12.36 25.49
N PHE A 9 13.35 12.40 24.15
CA PHE A 9 14.59 12.51 23.35
C PHE A 9 15.03 13.95 23.07
N GLY A 10 14.39 14.95 23.68
CA GLY A 10 14.77 16.35 23.52
C GLY A 10 14.48 16.94 22.12
N ALA A 11 13.78 16.20 21.27
CA ALA A 11 13.31 16.69 19.98
C ALA A 11 12.22 17.74 20.22
N SER A 12 12.45 18.98 19.79
CA SER A 12 11.33 19.89 19.54
C SER A 12 10.47 19.25 18.46
N LEU A 13 9.14 19.36 18.56
CA LEU A 13 8.21 18.81 17.57
C LEU A 13 8.53 19.32 16.14
N GLU A 14 9.17 20.48 16.05
CA GLU A 14 9.66 21.13 14.83
C GLU A 14 10.76 20.34 14.10
N SER A 15 11.49 19.47 14.81
CA SER A 15 12.54 18.62 14.23
C SER A 15 12.01 17.34 13.58
N LEU A 16 10.73 17.01 13.80
CA LEU A 16 10.11 15.85 13.18
C LEU A 16 9.81 16.11 11.70
N PRO A 17 9.77 15.06 10.86
CA PRO A 17 9.29 15.16 9.49
C PRO A 17 7.91 15.85 9.42
N PRO A 18 7.64 16.72 8.43
CA PRO A 18 6.42 17.53 8.38
C PRO A 18 5.11 16.74 8.49
N GLN A 19 5.04 15.51 7.97
CA GLN A 19 3.82 14.69 8.10
C GLN A 19 3.64 14.10 9.50
N LEU A 20 4.71 13.95 10.28
CA LEU A 20 4.61 13.54 11.68
C LEU A 20 4.21 14.71 12.58
N GLN A 21 4.60 15.94 12.23
CA GLN A 21 4.14 17.13 12.94
C GLN A 21 2.61 17.23 12.90
N GLN A 22 2.00 16.93 11.74
CA GLN A 22 0.53 16.95 11.54
C GLN A 22 -0.22 15.86 12.33
N LEU A 23 0.44 14.76 12.70
CA LEU A 23 -0.14 13.70 13.52
C LEU A 23 -0.19 14.04 15.02
N ILE A 24 0.59 15.03 15.45
CA ILE A 24 0.77 15.36 16.87
C ILE A 24 -0.27 16.38 17.35
N ASP A 25 -0.86 17.14 16.43
CA ASP A 25 -2.06 17.92 16.72
C ASP A 25 -3.25 16.98 16.97
N ARG A 26 -3.63 16.90 18.24
CA ARG A 26 -4.56 15.92 18.86
C ARG A 26 -5.98 15.87 18.30
N ASP A 27 -6.31 16.64 17.26
CA ASP A 27 -7.65 16.71 16.67
C ASP A 27 -7.75 15.99 15.31
N SER A 28 -6.65 15.45 14.81
CA SER A 28 -6.64 14.82 13.50
C SER A 28 -7.10 13.35 13.58
N LYS A 29 -8.34 13.08 13.17
CA LYS A 29 -8.80 11.73 12.76
C LYS A 29 -8.06 11.20 11.51
N GLN A 30 -6.95 11.83 11.15
CA GLN A 30 -6.22 11.64 9.90
C GLN A 30 -5.33 10.42 10.02
N ARG A 31 -5.55 9.45 9.12
CA ARG A 31 -4.73 8.24 9.04
C ARG A 31 -3.42 8.59 8.35
N PHE A 32 -2.31 8.45 9.06
CA PHE A 32 -0.99 8.55 8.47
C PHE A 32 -0.72 7.36 7.55
N HIS A 33 -0.37 7.65 6.30
CA HIS A 33 0.05 6.65 5.34
C HIS A 33 1.30 7.11 4.61
N GLN A 34 2.43 6.49 4.94
CA GLN A 34 3.68 6.66 4.22
C GLN A 34 4.09 5.31 3.64
N SER A 35 4.29 5.25 2.31
CA SER A 35 4.90 4.10 1.66
C SER A 35 6.32 3.96 2.20
N LEU A 36 6.63 2.83 2.87
CA LEU A 36 7.94 2.54 3.47
C LEU A 36 9.14 2.55 2.50
N GLY A 37 8.88 2.62 1.18
CA GLY A 37 9.94 2.67 0.18
C GLY A 37 10.71 1.35 0.12
N ALA A 38 11.92 1.37 -0.45
CA ALA A 38 12.82 0.23 -0.38
C ALA A 38 13.52 0.27 0.98
N THR A 39 13.40 -0.79 1.79
CA THR A 39 14.12 -0.92 3.07
C THR A 39 15.62 -0.94 2.82
N PRO A 40 16.39 0.07 3.24
CA PRO A 40 17.83 0.08 3.08
C PRO A 40 18.48 -1.05 3.89
N TYR A 41 19.69 -1.41 3.50
CA TYR A 41 20.44 -2.49 4.13
C TYR A 41 20.56 -2.32 5.66
N SER A 42 20.70 -1.09 6.14
CA SER A 42 20.74 -0.80 7.59
C SER A 42 19.47 -1.26 8.32
N MET A 43 18.28 -0.99 7.77
CA MET A 43 17.03 -1.47 8.36
C MET A 43 16.89 -2.99 8.25
N GLN A 44 17.32 -3.57 7.13
CA GLN A 44 17.29 -5.03 6.96
C GLN A 44 18.17 -5.73 7.99
N MET A 45 19.34 -5.18 8.30
CA MET A 45 20.23 -5.70 9.34
C MET A 45 19.57 -5.68 10.72
N VAL A 46 18.90 -4.59 11.07
CA VAL A 46 18.19 -4.48 12.35
C VAL A 46 17.01 -5.45 12.42
N LEU A 47 16.26 -5.61 11.32
CA LEU A 47 15.18 -6.59 11.23
C LEU A 47 15.71 -8.02 11.41
N GLN A 48 16.83 -8.37 10.77
CA GLN A 48 17.48 -9.67 10.95
C GLN A 48 17.92 -9.90 12.39
N GLN A 49 18.41 -8.87 13.07
CA GLN A 49 18.79 -8.93 14.48
C GLN A 49 17.58 -9.12 15.40
N ILE A 50 16.44 -8.49 15.11
CA ILE A 50 15.18 -8.72 15.82
C ILE A 50 14.70 -10.16 15.64
N LEU A 51 14.69 -10.65 14.40
CA LEU A 51 14.22 -12.00 14.06
C LEU A 51 15.11 -13.08 14.68
N ASN A 52 16.42 -12.83 14.78
CA ASN A 52 17.41 -13.75 15.34
C ASN A 52 17.86 -13.36 16.77
N CYS A 53 16.98 -12.79 17.58
CA CYS A 53 17.31 -12.36 18.93
C CYS A 53 17.79 -13.53 19.81
N PRO A 54 19.05 -13.51 20.32
CA PRO A 54 19.61 -14.63 21.10
C PRO A 54 19.24 -14.59 22.59
N TYR A 55 18.53 -13.54 23.03
CA TYR A 55 18.25 -13.30 24.45
C TYR A 55 16.88 -13.83 24.87
N CYS A 56 16.71 -14.06 26.18
CA CYS A 56 15.45 -14.47 26.80
C CYS A 56 15.06 -13.55 27.97
N GLY A 57 13.84 -13.70 28.49
CA GLY A 57 13.34 -12.97 29.66
C GLY A 57 13.38 -11.43 29.52
N LEU A 58 13.77 -10.75 30.60
CA LEU A 58 13.89 -9.29 30.66
C LEU A 58 14.88 -8.75 29.61
N THR A 59 16.01 -9.42 29.40
CA THR A 59 17.03 -9.00 28.43
C THR A 59 16.51 -9.03 26.99
N LYS A 60 15.67 -10.02 26.64
CA LYS A 60 14.98 -10.05 25.33
C LYS A 60 14.11 -8.81 25.15
N ARG A 61 13.35 -8.43 26.17
CA ARG A 61 12.48 -7.26 26.12
C ARG A 61 13.28 -5.98 25.90
N MET A 62 14.31 -5.75 26.70
CA MET A 62 15.19 -4.58 26.56
C MET A 62 15.87 -4.55 25.17
N TYR A 63 16.32 -5.70 24.68
CA TYR A 63 16.91 -5.82 23.35
C TYR A 63 15.93 -5.44 22.24
N LEU A 64 14.72 -6.01 22.26
CA LEU A 64 13.69 -5.72 21.25
C LEU A 64 13.23 -4.26 21.31
N GLU A 65 13.11 -3.70 22.50
CA GLU A 65 12.82 -2.28 22.69
C GLU A 65 13.93 -1.43 22.06
N SER A 66 15.20 -1.71 22.34
CA SER A 66 16.34 -0.98 21.74
C SER A 66 16.36 -1.07 20.20
N LYS A 67 16.10 -2.25 19.63
CA LYS A 67 16.06 -2.45 18.18
C LYS A 67 14.86 -1.79 17.52
N THR A 68 13.73 -1.73 18.22
CA THR A 68 12.56 -0.97 17.77
C THR A 68 12.90 0.52 17.68
N LEU A 69 13.62 1.07 18.66
CA LEU A 69 14.07 2.45 18.62
C LEU A 69 15.04 2.71 17.48
N GLU A 70 15.99 1.80 17.26
CA GLU A 70 16.92 1.88 16.14
C GLU A 70 16.18 1.89 14.79
N LEU A 71 15.17 1.04 14.60
CA LEU A 71 14.33 1.06 13.41
C LEU A 71 13.58 2.39 13.25
N VAL A 72 13.03 2.94 14.34
CA VAL A 72 12.35 4.24 14.29
C VAL A 72 13.31 5.34 13.85
N VAL A 73 14.54 5.36 14.38
CA VAL A 73 15.58 6.33 13.99
C VAL A 73 15.95 6.18 12.51
N LEU A 74 16.20 4.94 12.04
CA LEU A 74 16.53 4.68 10.64
C LEU A 74 15.38 5.06 9.70
N GLN A 75 14.14 4.84 10.13
CA GLN A 75 12.94 5.22 9.39
C GLN A 75 12.81 6.76 9.30
N PHE A 76 13.07 7.47 10.40
CA PHE A 76 13.02 8.93 10.41
C PHE A 76 14.13 9.55 9.56
N ALA A 77 15.34 9.01 9.61
CA ALA A 77 16.46 9.45 8.77
C ALA A 77 16.10 9.33 7.28
N GLN A 78 15.57 8.17 6.88
CA GLN A 78 15.05 7.98 5.51
C GLN A 78 13.97 8.98 5.15
N TRP A 79 13.01 9.22 6.04
CA TRP A 79 11.99 10.22 5.77
C TRP A 79 12.60 11.60 5.54
N THR A 80 13.54 12.05 6.37
CA THR A 80 14.18 13.36 6.16
C THR A 80 14.95 13.46 4.84
N GLU A 81 15.60 12.37 4.39
CA GLU A 81 16.28 12.34 3.08
C GLU A 81 15.29 12.26 1.91
N ASP A 82 14.27 11.43 2.03
CA ASP A 82 13.20 11.32 1.05
C ASP A 82 12.44 12.63 0.96
N HIS A 83 12.27 13.38 2.05
CA HIS A 83 11.72 14.73 2.04
C HIS A 83 12.56 15.70 1.23
N LYS A 84 13.88 15.66 1.36
CA LYS A 84 14.77 16.51 0.56
C LYS A 84 14.68 16.16 -0.94
N LYS A 85 14.53 14.86 -1.26
CA LYS A 85 14.33 14.36 -2.63
C LYS A 85 12.92 14.66 -3.17
N LEU A 86 11.89 14.51 -2.34
CA LEU A 86 10.48 14.78 -2.65
C LEU A 86 10.17 16.28 -2.70
N ALA A 87 10.93 17.13 -2.00
CA ALA A 87 10.86 18.58 -2.19
C ALA A 87 11.18 18.98 -3.64
N HIS A 88 11.92 18.13 -4.37
CA HIS A 88 12.19 18.29 -5.81
C HIS A 88 11.16 17.58 -6.72
N SER A 89 10.28 16.72 -6.20
CA SER A 89 9.19 16.09 -6.97
C SER A 89 7.85 16.36 -6.30
N LYS A 90 7.02 17.25 -6.88
CA LYS A 90 5.69 17.67 -6.38
C LYS A 90 4.96 16.55 -5.62
N SER A 91 5.13 16.51 -4.30
CA SER A 91 4.44 15.58 -3.41
C SER A 91 2.97 15.97 -3.39
N LEU A 92 2.07 14.97 -3.45
CA LEU A 92 0.66 15.26 -3.29
C LEU A 92 0.38 15.80 -1.89
N PRO A 93 -0.38 16.90 -1.77
CA PRO A 93 -0.93 17.36 -0.49
C PRO A 93 -1.67 16.22 0.23
N PHE A 94 -1.65 16.24 1.56
CA PHE A 94 -2.35 15.25 2.39
C PHE A 94 -3.83 15.07 2.00
N ARG A 95 -4.54 16.18 1.76
CA ARG A 95 -5.94 16.18 1.28
C ARG A 95 -6.11 15.39 -0.01
N ASP A 96 -5.17 15.53 -0.94
CA ASP A 96 -5.23 14.78 -2.21
C ASP A 96 -5.04 13.28 -1.93
N VAL A 97 -4.20 12.88 -0.96
CA VAL A 97 -4.03 11.47 -0.57
C VAL A 97 -5.33 10.87 -0.03
N GLU A 98 -6.06 11.58 0.83
CA GLU A 98 -7.39 11.13 1.27
C GLU A 98 -8.36 10.95 0.09
N GLN A 99 -8.37 11.89 -0.86
CA GLN A 99 -9.19 11.79 -2.06
C GLN A 99 -8.79 10.60 -2.95
N ILE A 100 -7.51 10.22 -2.98
CA ILE A 100 -7.03 9.01 -3.66
C ILE A 100 -7.54 7.74 -2.96
N TYR A 101 -7.61 7.72 -1.64
CA TYR A 101 -8.24 6.63 -0.91
C TYR A 101 -9.76 6.55 -1.14
N GLN A 102 -10.43 7.69 -1.19
CA GLN A 102 -11.85 7.74 -1.58
C GLN A 102 -12.04 7.21 -3.01
N ALA A 103 -11.16 7.55 -3.95
CA ALA A 103 -11.19 7.01 -5.31
C ALA A 103 -11.07 5.47 -5.30
N ARG A 104 -10.14 4.93 -4.51
CA ARG A 104 -9.99 3.48 -4.30
C ARG A 104 -11.28 2.85 -3.77
N ASP A 105 -11.91 3.47 -2.78
CA ASP A 105 -13.13 2.94 -2.17
C ASP A 105 -14.31 2.95 -3.13
N ILE A 106 -14.43 3.98 -3.97
CA ILE A 106 -15.41 4.03 -5.06
C ILE A 106 -15.17 2.89 -6.05
N LEU A 107 -13.92 2.66 -6.48
CA LEU A 107 -13.58 1.55 -7.39
C LEU A 107 -13.90 0.18 -6.79
N ASN A 108 -13.66 -0.01 -5.49
CA ASN A 108 -13.91 -1.29 -4.83
C ASN A 108 -15.40 -1.61 -4.65
N ARG A 109 -16.30 -0.63 -4.76
CA ARG A 109 -17.75 -0.86 -4.72
C ARG A 109 -18.26 -1.53 -5.99
N ASP A 110 -17.68 -1.21 -7.14
CA ASP A 110 -18.01 -1.85 -8.41
C ASP A 110 -16.76 -2.01 -9.27
N LEU A 111 -16.15 -3.20 -9.16
CA LEU A 111 -15.03 -3.57 -9.99
C LEU A 111 -15.46 -3.98 -11.40
N ILE A 112 -16.71 -4.34 -11.65
CA ILE A 112 -17.19 -4.84 -12.95
C ILE A 112 -17.41 -3.64 -13.89
N ASN A 113 -18.08 -2.61 -13.39
CA ASN A 113 -18.36 -1.38 -14.12
C ASN A 113 -17.85 -0.16 -13.32
N PRO A 114 -16.52 -0.02 -13.16
CA PRO A 114 -15.97 1.12 -12.44
C PRO A 114 -16.29 2.43 -13.18
N PRO A 115 -16.44 3.55 -12.45
CA PRO A 115 -16.64 4.86 -13.08
C PRO A 115 -15.49 5.19 -14.03
N SER A 116 -15.80 6.00 -15.05
CA SER A 116 -14.76 6.53 -15.93
C SER A 116 -13.75 7.37 -15.13
N LEU A 117 -12.55 7.54 -15.67
CA LEU A 117 -11.52 8.32 -14.99
C LEU A 117 -11.97 9.77 -14.71
N MET A 118 -12.78 10.33 -15.62
CA MET A 118 -13.38 11.65 -15.48
C MET A 118 -14.46 11.68 -14.39
N GLU A 119 -15.32 10.65 -14.32
CA GLU A 119 -16.31 10.53 -13.24
C GLU A 119 -15.64 10.35 -11.88
N LEU A 120 -14.61 9.52 -11.82
CA LEU A 120 -13.86 9.26 -10.58
C LEU A 120 -13.17 10.53 -10.08
N ALA A 121 -12.58 11.31 -10.99
CA ALA A 121 -12.03 12.63 -10.70
C ALA A 121 -13.10 13.58 -10.14
N ARG A 122 -14.27 13.65 -10.81
CA ARG A 122 -15.42 14.48 -10.37
C ARG A 122 -15.93 14.07 -8.99
N GLN A 123 -16.08 12.78 -8.73
CA GLN A 123 -16.60 12.26 -7.45
C GLN A 123 -15.65 12.51 -6.27
N THR A 124 -14.34 12.56 -6.53
CA THR A 124 -13.33 12.76 -5.49
C THR A 124 -12.86 14.20 -5.37
N GLY A 125 -13.26 15.09 -6.29
CA GLY A 125 -12.79 16.47 -6.33
C GLY A 125 -11.32 16.61 -6.73
N LEU A 126 -10.75 15.59 -7.39
CA LEU A 126 -9.42 15.62 -7.98
C LEU A 126 -9.52 15.95 -9.47
N ASN A 127 -8.43 16.47 -10.04
CA ASN A 127 -8.28 16.47 -11.50
C ASN A 127 -7.61 15.17 -11.96
N ASP A 128 -7.72 14.86 -13.26
CA ASP A 128 -7.19 13.64 -13.86
C ASP A 128 -5.67 13.45 -13.61
N TYR A 129 -4.91 14.55 -13.67
CA TYR A 129 -3.47 14.54 -13.41
C TYR A 129 -3.16 14.07 -11.98
N LYS A 130 -3.80 14.67 -10.97
CA LYS A 130 -3.61 14.32 -9.56
C LYS A 130 -4.08 12.91 -9.26
N LEU A 131 -5.18 12.47 -9.89
CA LEU A 131 -5.69 11.11 -9.75
C LEU A 131 -4.66 10.07 -10.27
N LYS A 132 -4.11 10.28 -11.47
CA LYS A 132 -3.06 9.41 -12.03
C LYS A 132 -1.78 9.44 -11.21
N LEU A 133 -1.33 10.63 -10.80
CA LEU A 133 -0.14 10.80 -9.99
C LEU A 133 -0.30 10.09 -8.64
N GLY A 134 -1.46 10.24 -8.01
CA GLY A 134 -1.76 9.69 -6.70
C GLY A 134 -1.86 8.18 -6.71
N PHE A 135 -2.49 7.56 -7.70
CA PHE A 135 -2.45 6.10 -7.82
C PHE A 135 -1.02 5.57 -8.00
N ARG A 136 -0.16 6.28 -8.74
CA ARG A 136 1.26 5.89 -8.90
C ARG A 136 2.06 6.07 -7.62
N GLN A 137 1.81 7.12 -6.84
CA GLN A 137 2.54 7.39 -5.61
C GLN A 137 2.06 6.51 -4.44
N VAL A 138 0.74 6.35 -4.28
CA VAL A 138 0.11 5.66 -3.15
C VAL A 138 0.03 4.14 -3.38
N PHE A 139 -0.44 3.72 -4.57
CA PHE A 139 -0.69 2.30 -4.88
C PHE A 139 0.34 1.70 -5.84
N ARG A 140 1.35 2.47 -6.27
CA ARG A 140 2.41 2.04 -7.20
C ARG A 140 1.89 1.46 -8.51
N THR A 141 0.70 1.88 -8.94
CA THR A 141 0.04 1.41 -10.17
C THR A 141 -0.80 2.52 -10.79
N THR A 142 -1.40 2.26 -11.95
CA THR A 142 -2.39 3.17 -12.54
C THR A 142 -3.78 2.85 -11.99
N VAL A 143 -4.75 3.77 -12.15
CA VAL A 143 -6.16 3.52 -11.77
C VAL A 143 -6.68 2.22 -12.40
N PHE A 144 -6.46 2.04 -13.71
CA PHE A 144 -6.85 0.82 -14.42
C PHE A 144 -6.05 -0.40 -13.98
N GLY A 145 -4.75 -0.23 -13.69
CA GLY A 145 -3.91 -1.29 -13.16
C GLY A 145 -4.40 -1.78 -11.80
N TYR A 146 -4.86 -0.87 -10.93
CA TYR A 146 -5.48 -1.21 -9.65
C TYR A 146 -6.73 -2.07 -9.83
N VAL A 147 -7.70 -1.61 -10.64
CA VAL A 147 -8.93 -2.36 -10.93
C VAL A 147 -8.60 -3.73 -11.52
N GLN A 148 -7.65 -3.80 -12.45
CA GLN A 148 -7.22 -5.06 -13.06
C GLN A 148 -6.69 -6.03 -12.00
N SER A 149 -5.81 -5.59 -11.12
CA SER A 149 -5.27 -6.42 -10.04
C SER A 149 -6.37 -6.92 -9.12
N CYS A 150 -7.31 -6.07 -8.72
CA CYS A 150 -8.46 -6.46 -7.90
C CYS A 150 -9.36 -7.51 -8.58
N ARG A 151 -9.66 -7.34 -9.88
CA ARG A 151 -10.43 -8.32 -10.65
C ARG A 151 -9.73 -9.68 -10.72
N LEU A 152 -8.40 -9.68 -10.90
CA LEU A 152 -7.61 -10.91 -10.98
C LEU A 152 -7.51 -11.63 -9.64
N GLU A 153 -7.39 -10.90 -8.53
CA GLU A 153 -7.48 -11.49 -7.18
C GLU A 153 -8.87 -12.08 -6.90
N LEU A 154 -9.94 -11.38 -7.27
CA LEU A 154 -11.30 -11.93 -7.17
C LEU A 154 -11.46 -13.19 -8.02
N ALA A 155 -10.92 -13.20 -9.24
CA ALA A 155 -10.94 -14.38 -10.09
C ALA A 155 -10.19 -15.57 -9.46
N LYS A 156 -9.03 -15.29 -8.85
CA LYS A 156 -8.23 -16.29 -8.15
C LYS A 156 -9.02 -16.97 -7.02
N GLN A 157 -9.82 -16.20 -6.28
CA GLN A 157 -10.73 -16.74 -5.26
C GLN A 157 -11.83 -17.63 -5.89
N LEU A 158 -12.46 -17.15 -6.97
CA LEU A 158 -13.51 -17.89 -7.68
C LEU A 158 -13.01 -19.18 -8.38
N LEU A 159 -11.71 -19.31 -8.64
CA LEU A 159 -11.16 -20.51 -9.28
C LEU A 159 -11.28 -21.78 -8.43
N SER A 160 -11.50 -21.64 -7.12
CA SER A 160 -11.78 -22.75 -6.20
C SER A 160 -13.14 -23.41 -6.45
N ASP A 161 -14.11 -22.70 -7.05
CA ASP A 161 -15.40 -23.25 -7.43
C ASP A 161 -15.30 -24.01 -8.77
N ARG A 162 -15.52 -25.33 -8.71
CA ARG A 162 -15.45 -26.22 -9.88
C ARG A 162 -16.66 -26.09 -10.81
N ASN A 163 -17.78 -25.56 -10.31
CA ASN A 163 -18.99 -25.39 -11.11
C ASN A 163 -18.86 -24.20 -12.08
N LEU A 164 -17.92 -23.29 -11.82
CA LEU A 164 -17.68 -22.14 -12.69
C LEU A 164 -16.66 -22.48 -13.79
N SER A 165 -17.03 -22.30 -15.05
CA SER A 165 -16.07 -22.35 -16.15
C SER A 165 -15.09 -21.17 -16.09
N ILE A 166 -13.90 -21.31 -16.67
CA ILE A 166 -12.92 -20.20 -16.74
C ILE A 166 -13.50 -18.99 -17.49
N ALA A 167 -14.34 -19.24 -18.51
CA ALA A 167 -15.04 -18.19 -19.24
C ALA A 167 -16.04 -17.47 -18.33
N ALA A 168 -16.86 -18.21 -17.57
CA ALA A 168 -17.82 -17.64 -16.64
C ALA A 168 -17.15 -16.78 -15.56
N ILE A 169 -16.00 -17.23 -15.03
CA ILE A 169 -15.20 -16.44 -14.07
C ILE A 169 -14.71 -15.14 -14.72
N ALA A 170 -14.18 -15.21 -15.94
CA ALA A 170 -13.69 -14.02 -16.65
C ALA A 170 -14.79 -12.97 -16.80
N TYR A 171 -15.99 -13.37 -17.25
CA TYR A 171 -17.14 -12.47 -17.37
C TYR A 171 -17.59 -11.94 -16.00
N ARG A 172 -17.66 -12.80 -14.99
CA ARG A 172 -18.12 -12.44 -13.63
C ARG A 172 -17.24 -11.40 -12.95
N VAL A 173 -15.94 -11.39 -13.24
CA VAL A 173 -15.01 -10.37 -12.72
C VAL A 173 -14.83 -9.16 -13.66
N GLY A 174 -15.62 -9.07 -14.74
CA GLY A 174 -15.67 -7.89 -15.60
C GLY A 174 -14.71 -7.90 -16.80
N TYR A 175 -14.26 -9.07 -17.28
CA TYR A 175 -13.56 -9.17 -18.56
C TYR A 175 -14.52 -9.55 -19.70
N ALA A 176 -14.48 -8.78 -20.79
CA ALA A 176 -15.23 -9.09 -22.01
C ALA A 176 -14.66 -10.27 -22.82
N SER A 177 -13.39 -10.62 -22.59
CA SER A 177 -12.69 -11.69 -23.32
C SER A 177 -11.94 -12.61 -22.37
N GLN A 178 -12.26 -13.90 -22.43
CA GLN A 178 -11.54 -14.95 -21.70
C GLN A 178 -10.05 -14.98 -22.07
N SER A 179 -9.69 -14.75 -23.34
CA SER A 179 -8.30 -14.77 -23.79
C SER A 179 -7.48 -13.65 -23.12
N ARG A 180 -8.03 -12.43 -23.05
CA ARG A 180 -7.38 -11.31 -22.36
C ARG A 180 -7.26 -11.57 -20.86
N PHE A 181 -8.32 -12.11 -20.24
CA PHE A 181 -8.29 -12.52 -18.84
C PHE A 181 -7.18 -13.55 -18.58
N CYS A 182 -7.11 -14.63 -19.35
CA CYS A 182 -6.10 -15.68 -19.19
C CYS A 182 -4.67 -15.14 -19.34
N TYR A 183 -4.44 -14.25 -20.32
CA TYR A 183 -3.14 -13.59 -20.51
C TYR A 183 -2.74 -12.75 -19.28
N LEU A 184 -3.64 -11.89 -18.80
CA LEU A 184 -3.36 -11.02 -17.66
C LEU A 184 -3.22 -11.81 -16.35
N PHE A 185 -4.04 -12.85 -16.15
CA PHE A 185 -3.94 -13.74 -15.01
C PHE A 185 -2.58 -14.45 -14.98
N LYS A 186 -2.15 -15.03 -16.11
CA LYS A 186 -0.83 -15.65 -16.22
C LYS A 186 0.30 -14.65 -15.96
N ARG A 187 0.17 -13.43 -16.47
CA ARG A 187 1.15 -12.37 -16.23
C ARG A 187 1.25 -11.98 -14.75
N GLN A 188 0.14 -11.95 -14.02
CA GLN A 188 0.13 -11.58 -12.59
C GLN A 188 0.56 -12.73 -11.67
N PHE A 189 0.12 -13.95 -11.93
CA PHE A 189 0.30 -15.09 -11.02
C PHE A 189 1.31 -16.15 -11.51
N GLY A 190 1.94 -15.94 -12.66
CA GLY A 190 2.94 -16.84 -13.24
C GLY A 190 2.38 -18.09 -13.93
N MET A 191 1.09 -18.40 -13.76
CA MET A 191 0.44 -19.58 -14.33
C MET A 191 -0.96 -19.29 -14.86
N THR A 192 -1.47 -20.12 -15.77
CA THR A 192 -2.81 -19.92 -16.34
C THR A 192 -3.91 -20.20 -15.31
N PRO A 193 -5.13 -19.62 -15.46
CA PRO A 193 -6.25 -19.92 -14.57
C PRO A 193 -6.55 -21.42 -14.45
N LYS A 194 -6.43 -22.17 -15.56
CA LYS A 194 -6.64 -23.62 -15.60
C LYS A 194 -5.58 -24.37 -14.78
N ALA A 195 -4.31 -24.00 -14.93
CA ALA A 195 -3.22 -24.60 -14.17
C ALA A 195 -3.35 -24.28 -12.66
N TYR A 196 -3.67 -23.02 -12.33
CA TYR A 196 -3.91 -22.60 -10.95
C TYR A 196 -5.04 -23.42 -10.30
N ARG A 197 -6.18 -23.58 -11.00
CA ARG A 197 -7.27 -24.41 -10.50
C ARG A 197 -6.84 -25.86 -10.24
N ALA A 198 -6.05 -26.45 -11.13
CA ALA A 198 -5.55 -27.82 -10.93
C ALA A 198 -4.68 -27.92 -9.67
N SER A 199 -3.85 -26.90 -9.38
CA SER A 199 -2.99 -26.88 -8.18
C SER A 199 -3.74 -26.70 -6.86
N LEU A 200 -4.98 -26.22 -6.86
CA LEU A 200 -5.79 -26.09 -5.63
C LEU A 200 -6.30 -27.42 -5.09
N HIS A 201 -6.13 -28.50 -5.85
CA HIS A 201 -6.75 -29.80 -5.59
C HIS A 201 -5.76 -30.97 -5.69
N LEU A 202 -4.47 -30.67 -5.61
CA LEU A 202 -3.40 -31.61 -5.30
C LEU A 202 -3.29 -31.72 -3.78
#